data_AF-A0A158H0P0-F1
#
_entry.id   AF-A0A158H0P0-F1
#
_cell.length_a   1.000
_cell.length_b   1.000
_cell.length_c   1.000
_cell.angle_alpha   90.00
_cell.angle_beta   90.00
_cell.angle_gamma   90.00
#
_symmetry.space_group_name_H-M   'P 1'
#
loop_
_entity.id
_entity.type
_entity.pdbx_description
1 polymer ?
#
loop_
_entity_poly.entity_id
_entity_poly.type
_entity_poly.pdbx_seq_one_letter_code
_entity_poly.pdbx_strand_id
1 'polypeptide(L)' 'MQCVNVTLKYNYAGQPLVPSLPLIGLPVPTSLIASAMVQLNPENLF' A
#
# COMPACT_ATOMS: atom_id res chain seq x y z
N MET A 1 -13.40 21.83 -3.60
CA MET A 1 -13.09 20.49 -3.04
C MET A 1 -12.19 19.79 -4.04
N GLN A 2 -11.02 19.29 -3.63
CA GLN A 2 -10.05 18.66 -4.53
C GLN A 2 -9.88 17.20 -4.14
N CYS A 3 -10.03 16.28 -5.09
CA CYS A 3 -9.82 14.87 -4.85
C CYS A 3 -8.43 14.48 -5.35
N VAL A 4 -7.64 13.82 -4.50
CA VAL A 4 -6.30 13.35 -4.84
C VAL A 4 -6.28 11.84 -4.70
N ASN A 5 -5.74 11.17 -5.71
CA ASN A 5 -5.49 9.74 -5.65
C ASN A 5 -4.09 9.50 -5.09
N VAL A 6 -3.99 8.75 -3.99
CA VAL A 6 -2.74 8.40 -3.34
C VAL A 6 -2.48 6.92 -3.58
N THR A 7 -1.40 6.62 -4.30
CA THR A 7 -0.96 5.23 -4.53
C THR A 7 0.32 4.96 -3.75
N LEU A 8 0.26 3.96 -2.87
CA LEU A 8 1.38 3.43 -2.10
C LEU A 8 1.83 2.11 -2.71
N LYS A 9 3.12 2.01 -3.00
CA LYS A 9 3.76 0.78 -3.47
C LYS A 9 4.80 0.33 -2.45
N TYR A 10 4.59 -0.84 -1.87
CA TYR A 10 5.47 -1.43 -0.88
C TYR A 10 6.23 -2.63 -1.46
N ASN A 11 7.55 -2.66 -1.27
CA ASN A 11 8.42 -3.73 -1.74
C ASN A 11 8.40 -4.94 -0.79
N TYR A 12 7.37 -5.78 -0.93
CA TYR A 12 7.18 -6.94 -0.06
C TYR A 12 8.28 -8.00 -0.24
N ALA A 13 8.81 -8.17 -1.47
CA ALA A 13 9.88 -9.15 -1.72
C ALA A 13 11.20 -8.82 -0.99
N GLY A 14 11.51 -7.52 -0.84
CA GLY A 14 12.73 -7.08 -0.13
C GLY A 14 12.59 -7.03 1.38
N GLN A 15 11.37 -6.77 1.87
CA GLN A 15 11.03 -6.72 3.30
C GLN A 15 9.65 -7.35 3.51
N PRO A 16 9.58 -8.66 3.74
CA PRO A 16 8.30 -9.33 3.96
C PRO A 16 7.74 -8.95 5.35
N LEU A 17 6.48 -8.53 5.39
CA LEU A 17 5.78 -8.21 6.65
C LEU A 17 5.36 -9.47 7.42
N VAL A 18 5.20 -10.59 6.71
CA VAL A 18 4.81 -11.88 7.29
C VAL A 18 5.93 -12.87 7.00
N PRO A 19 6.43 -13.61 8.00
CA PRO A 19 7.46 -14.61 7.77
C PRO A 19 6.94 -15.71 6.84
N SER A 20 7.81 -16.16 5.92
CA SER A 20 7.51 -17.30 5.06
C SER A 20 7.37 -18.56 5.90
N LEU A 21 6.22 -19.23 5.82
CA LEU A 21 5.97 -20.47 6.53
C LEU A 21 6.74 -21.61 5.83
N PRO A 22 7.65 -22.32 6.53
CA PRO A 22 8.65 -23.19 5.92
C PRO A 22 8.09 -24.43 5.20
N LEU A 23 6.79 -24.74 5.36
CA LEU A 23 6.14 -25.90 4.73
C LEU A 23 4.99 -25.54 3.79
N ILE A 24 4.69 -24.25 3.68
CA ILE A 24 3.56 -23.74 2.90
C ILE A 24 4.19 -22.83 1.85
N GLY A 25 4.50 -23.41 0.69
CA GLY A 25 5.01 -22.71 -0.49
C GLY A 25 3.96 -21.82 -1.15
N LEU A 26 3.21 -21.05 -0.36
CA LEU A 26 2.24 -20.11 -0.86
C LEU A 26 2.97 -19.05 -1.68
N PRO A 27 2.49 -18.74 -2.89
CA PRO A 27 3.04 -17.66 -3.68
C PRO A 27 2.87 -16.35 -2.89
N VAL A 28 3.98 -15.75 -2.49
CA VAL A 28 4.00 -14.44 -1.87
C VAL A 28 4.03 -13.36 -2.95
N PRO A 29 3.29 -12.26 -2.79
CA PRO A 29 3.31 -11.17 -3.76
C PRO A 29 4.67 -10.45 -3.72
N THR A 30 5.13 -10.02 -4.90
CA THR A 30 6.38 -9.25 -5.00
C THR A 30 6.24 -7.83 -4.46
N SER A 31 5.05 -7.24 -4.61
CA SER A 31 4.73 -5.90 -4.10
C SER A 31 3.29 -5.82 -3.60
N LEU A 32 3.08 -5.03 -2.56
CA LEU A 32 1.74 -4.64 -2.12
C LEU A 32 1.46 -3.24 -2.66
N ILE A 33 0.31 -3.07 -3.32
CA ILE A 33 -0.13 -1.79 -3.87
C ILE A 33 -1.43 -1.41 -3.18
N ALA A 34 -1.46 -0.24 -2.57
CA ALA A 34 -2.66 0.35 -1.99
C ALA A 34 -2.97 1.65 -2.73
N SER A 35 -4.24 1.86 -3.10
CA SER A 35 -4.69 3.14 -3.67
C SER A 35 -5.88 3.64 -2.87
N ALA A 36 -5.85 4.92 -2.51
CA ALA A 36 -6.90 5.57 -1.76
C ALA A 36 -7.19 6.94 -2.36
N MET A 37 -8.48 7.27 -2.46
CA MET A 37 -8.93 8.59 -2.86
C MET A 37 -9.11 9.44 -1.61
N VAL A 38 -8.34 10.52 -1.51
CA VAL A 38 -8.41 11.47 -0.41
C VAL A 38 -9.11 12.73 -0.90
N GLN A 39 -10.19 13.10 -0.22
CA GLN A 39 -10.86 14.37 -0.46
C GLN A 39 -10.21 15.43 0.41
N LEU A 40 -9.56 16.40 -0.24
CA LEU A 40 -9.00 17.57 0.43
C LEU A 40 -10.09 18.64 0.55
N ASN A 41 -10.39 18.99 1.80
CA ASN A 41 -11.21 20.14 2.15
C ASN A 41 -10.33 21.39 2.16
N PRO A 42 -10.64 22.41 1.34
CA PRO A 42 -9.79 23.58 1.18
C PRO A 42 -9.62 24.42 2.47
N GLU A 43 -10.53 24.29 3.43
CA GLU A 43 -10.42 24.95 4.75
C GLU A 43 -9.30 24.37 5.63
N ASN A 44 -8.88 23.12 5.39
CA ASN A 44 -7.83 22.45 6.15
C ASN A 44 -6.44 22.54 5.47
N LEU A 45 -6.31 23.31 4.40
CA LEU A 45 -5.08 23.46 3.61
C LEU A 45 -4.29 24.74 3.95
N PHE A 46 -4.75 25.54 4.93
CA PHE A 46 -4.11 26.78 5.39
C PHE A 46 -3.94 26.79 6.91
#